data_AF-A0A955ELC2-F1
#
_entry.id   AF-A0A955ELC2-F1
#
_cell.length_a   1.000
_cell.length_b   1.000
_cell.length_c   1.000
_cell.angle_alpha   90.00
_cell.angle_beta   90.00
_cell.angle_gamma   90.00
#
_symmetry.space_group_name_H-M   'P 1'
#
loop_
_entity.id
_entity.type
_entity.pdbx_description
1 polymer ?
#
loop_
_entity_poly.entity_id
_entity_poly.type
_entity_poly.pdbx_seq_one_letter_code
_entity_poly.pdbx_strand_id
1 'polypeptide(L)'
;MMVPSRLRILPLLLALAAAALAGCAGGSSSSSTPLTLDSVMDEELLPRTRIDYVQRLWELEERGEASHDAVRERLKRVAWLRGTWWKVRMAAIETLLEDEANLDDTRNMLRLMLPTEPSADLTLAVGEIAAARGWTDLAPAFVRRWSRVDPLAVDNERVEYKSLRRLFPDRPIEDVVFDVFMDEELQTPTMLDDEARQLRHRDDAWALLRRLDTRGERTINLLRATNVAADDEVVRQLRRGATELGVVPDTRPEMEWLRRLLEPGERAYWDACAAVVARLSPEQRRGLRLRHLPILLYLSEHDPARLNWSQAQLVDRIDDTLRERRRHPRSRGVGGEMLSDESIGRFRDEIVWADAQAILHAAEVIVEPELAGWIFSQAERDREDSSTEHGGVISYASDGSVRITTFEPRIAQRRGDRQFTAPPDMILVSDAAPFHYHLHAQEYRYAEYAGPSHQDELYAAEQARCCLVFTFVSRDAMDVDYYQPGRVTIDLGEIRRPESQ
;
A
#
# COMPACT_ATOMS: atom_id res chain seq x y z
N MET A 1 -45.01 -48.86 7.87
CA MET A 1 -46.05 -48.87 8.92
C MET A 1 -46.72 -47.50 8.90
N MET A 2 -48.02 -47.49 8.60
CA MET A 2 -49.06 -46.48 8.86
C MET A 2 -48.72 -44.98 8.91
N VAL A 3 -49.20 -44.27 7.90
CA VAL A 3 -49.94 -42.99 8.08
C VAL A 3 -51.30 -43.30 8.69
N PRO A 4 -51.88 -42.43 9.53
CA PRO A 4 -53.12 -41.75 9.11
C PRO A 4 -53.17 -40.28 9.61
N SER A 5 -53.30 -39.27 8.74
CA SER A 5 -54.55 -38.78 8.11
C SER A 5 -55.33 -37.81 9.04
N ARG A 6 -55.90 -36.67 8.60
CA ARG A 6 -57.05 -36.51 7.69
C ARG A 6 -57.29 -35.02 7.38
N LEU A 7 -57.38 -34.63 6.10
CA LEU A 7 -58.61 -34.35 5.31
C LEU A 7 -59.33 -33.04 5.72
N ARG A 8 -59.81 -32.15 4.83
CA ARG A 8 -60.74 -32.34 3.69
C ARG A 8 -60.61 -31.20 2.65
N ILE A 9 -60.44 -31.49 1.34
CA ILE A 9 -61.45 -31.62 0.24
C ILE A 9 -62.00 -30.24 -0.24
N LEU A 10 -61.59 -29.68 -1.40
CA LEU A 10 -62.03 -29.89 -2.83
C LEU A 10 -63.47 -29.38 -3.13
N PRO A 11 -63.94 -29.16 -4.39
CA PRO A 11 -63.36 -28.94 -5.75
C PRO A 11 -63.99 -27.70 -6.48
N LEU A 12 -63.66 -27.30 -7.73
CA LEU A 12 -64.25 -27.78 -9.02
C LEU A 12 -63.57 -27.02 -10.20
N LEU A 13 -62.76 -27.69 -11.04
CA LEU A 13 -62.95 -28.05 -12.48
C LEU A 13 -63.04 -26.88 -13.48
N LEU A 14 -62.06 -26.73 -14.39
CA LEU A 14 -61.99 -27.26 -15.79
C LEU A 14 -63.01 -26.58 -16.72
N ALA A 15 -62.76 -26.21 -17.98
CA ALA A 15 -61.64 -26.36 -18.92
C ALA A 15 -61.99 -25.53 -20.20
N LEU A 16 -61.15 -25.68 -21.24
CA LEU A 16 -61.18 -25.15 -22.62
C LEU A 16 -60.51 -23.78 -22.81
N ALA A 17 -59.30 -23.66 -23.36
CA ALA A 17 -58.72 -24.11 -24.63
C ALA A 17 -59.09 -23.25 -25.86
N ALA A 18 -58.01 -22.69 -26.43
CA ALA A 18 -57.78 -22.35 -27.84
C ALA A 18 -58.22 -20.98 -28.40
N ALA A 19 -57.18 -20.18 -28.68
CA ALA A 19 -56.91 -19.50 -29.95
C ALA A 19 -57.74 -18.26 -30.35
N ALA A 20 -57.16 -17.09 -30.04
CA ALA A 20 -57.01 -15.94 -30.94
C ALA A 20 -55.85 -15.11 -30.35
N LEU A 21 -54.62 -15.05 -30.88
CA LEU A 21 -54.22 -14.43 -32.15
C LEU A 21 -54.99 -13.14 -32.45
N ALA A 22 -54.87 -12.14 -31.57
CA ALA A 22 -54.90 -10.72 -31.92
C ALA A 22 -54.47 -9.90 -30.69
N GLY A 23 -53.44 -9.06 -30.85
CA GLY A 23 -53.28 -7.89 -29.98
C GLY A 23 -52.21 -7.95 -28.88
N CYS A 24 -51.00 -8.43 -29.17
CA CYS A 24 -49.81 -7.85 -28.52
C CYS A 24 -49.19 -6.83 -29.47
N ALA A 25 -49.95 -5.77 -29.79
CA ALA A 25 -49.33 -4.50 -30.09
C ALA A 25 -48.74 -4.04 -28.76
N GLY A 26 -47.47 -4.39 -28.51
CA GLY A 26 -46.66 -3.73 -27.51
C GLY A 26 -46.60 -2.28 -27.91
N GLY A 27 -47.55 -1.49 -27.40
CA GLY A 27 -47.57 -0.06 -27.55
C GLY A 27 -46.26 0.45 -27.02
N SER A 28 -45.38 0.88 -27.93
CA SER A 28 -44.37 1.87 -27.65
C SER A 28 -45.12 3.07 -27.07
N SER A 29 -45.22 3.16 -25.75
CA SER A 29 -45.38 4.45 -25.11
C SER A 29 -44.05 5.17 -25.32
N SER A 30 -43.83 5.65 -26.54
CA SER A 30 -42.99 6.80 -26.78
C SER A 30 -43.68 7.94 -26.03
N SER A 31 -43.34 8.13 -24.76
CA SER A 31 -43.26 9.49 -24.27
C SER A 31 -42.27 10.16 -25.20
N SER A 32 -42.79 10.84 -26.22
CA SER A 32 -42.03 11.54 -27.23
C SER A 32 -41.43 12.79 -26.60
N THR A 33 -40.61 12.60 -25.56
CA THR A 33 -39.82 13.68 -24.99
C THR A 33 -38.92 14.15 -26.12
N PRO A 34 -39.14 15.34 -26.68
CA PRO A 34 -38.35 15.80 -27.82
C PRO A 34 -36.87 15.85 -27.40
N LEU A 35 -35.99 15.57 -28.36
CA LEU A 35 -34.55 15.73 -28.13
C LEU A 35 -34.27 17.20 -27.81
N THR A 36 -33.74 17.45 -26.62
CA THR A 36 -33.24 18.75 -26.16
C THR A 36 -31.90 18.56 -25.47
N LEU A 37 -31.15 19.64 -25.24
CA LEU A 37 -29.91 19.58 -24.46
C LEU A 37 -30.12 18.98 -23.05
N ASP A 38 -31.29 19.17 -22.44
CA ASP A 38 -31.57 18.64 -21.10
C ASP A 38 -32.11 17.21 -21.11
N SER A 39 -32.70 16.75 -22.23
CA SER A 39 -33.29 15.41 -22.33
C SER A 39 -32.31 14.26 -22.05
N VAL A 40 -31.00 14.44 -22.34
CA VAL A 40 -29.96 13.43 -22.04
C VAL A 40 -29.68 13.25 -20.54
N MET A 41 -30.07 14.25 -19.74
CA MET A 41 -29.90 14.28 -18.28
C MET A 41 -31.11 13.70 -17.54
N ASP A 42 -32.21 13.45 -18.24
CA ASP A 42 -33.44 12.95 -17.64
C ASP A 42 -33.24 11.50 -17.16
N GLU A 43 -33.21 11.31 -15.84
CA GLU A 43 -33.02 10.01 -15.21
C GLU A 43 -34.28 9.12 -15.27
N GLU A 44 -35.44 9.68 -15.60
CA GLU A 44 -36.68 8.93 -15.81
C GLU A 44 -36.69 8.20 -17.16
N LEU A 45 -35.87 8.64 -18.11
CA LEU A 45 -35.74 7.98 -19.41
C LEU A 45 -34.97 6.65 -19.30
N LEU A 46 -35.43 5.67 -20.08
CA LEU A 46 -34.74 4.39 -20.21
C LEU A 46 -33.29 4.61 -20.71
N PRO A 47 -32.30 3.85 -20.19
CA PRO A 47 -30.91 4.04 -20.60
C PRO A 47 -30.65 3.94 -22.11
N ARG A 48 -31.41 3.09 -22.82
CA ARG A 48 -31.33 2.97 -24.28
C ARG A 48 -31.76 4.26 -24.99
N THR A 49 -32.85 4.88 -24.53
CA THR A 49 -33.32 6.17 -25.05
C THR A 49 -32.32 7.28 -24.78
N ARG A 50 -31.71 7.29 -23.58
CA ARG A 50 -30.66 8.27 -23.26
C ARG A 50 -29.43 8.12 -24.14
N ILE A 51 -29.00 6.88 -24.43
CA ILE A 51 -27.91 6.61 -25.38
C ILE A 51 -28.24 7.15 -26.77
N ASP A 52 -29.45 6.85 -27.30
CA ASP A 52 -29.91 7.38 -28.59
C ASP A 52 -29.88 8.91 -28.61
N TYR A 53 -30.36 9.56 -27.54
CA TYR A 53 -30.39 11.02 -27.46
C TYR A 53 -28.99 11.63 -27.39
N VAL A 54 -28.07 10.99 -26.66
CA VAL A 54 -26.67 11.40 -26.60
C VAL A 54 -26.02 11.31 -27.97
N GLN A 55 -26.20 10.20 -28.69
CA GLN A 55 -25.62 9.98 -30.02
C GLN A 55 -26.15 10.95 -31.08
N ARG A 56 -27.32 11.53 -30.85
CA ARG A 56 -27.98 12.46 -31.77
C ARG A 56 -27.84 13.92 -31.36
N LEU A 57 -27.06 14.23 -30.33
CA LEU A 57 -27.03 15.59 -29.77
C LEU A 57 -26.47 16.64 -30.75
N TRP A 58 -25.58 16.24 -31.66
CA TRP A 58 -25.09 17.09 -32.76
C TRP A 58 -26.19 17.51 -33.74
N GLU A 59 -27.30 16.77 -33.87
CA GLU A 59 -28.45 17.18 -34.70
C GLU A 59 -29.04 18.52 -34.24
N LEU A 60 -28.91 18.88 -32.96
CA LEU A 60 -29.36 20.18 -32.44
C LEU A 60 -28.56 21.35 -33.01
N GLU A 61 -27.27 21.14 -33.24
CA GLU A 61 -26.41 22.13 -33.90
C GLU A 61 -26.77 22.24 -35.38
N GLU A 62 -26.92 21.11 -36.08
CA GLU A 62 -27.30 21.08 -37.50
C GLU A 62 -28.64 21.78 -37.77
N ARG A 63 -29.59 21.66 -36.83
CA ARG A 63 -30.89 22.35 -36.89
C ARG A 63 -30.84 23.81 -36.43
N GLY A 64 -29.71 24.29 -35.92
CA GLY A 64 -29.56 25.64 -35.36
C GLY A 64 -30.29 25.85 -34.03
N GLU A 65 -30.62 24.77 -33.32
CA GLU A 65 -31.33 24.76 -32.03
C GLU A 65 -30.38 24.92 -30.84
N ALA A 66 -29.08 24.63 -31.03
CA ALA A 66 -28.02 24.83 -30.04
C ALA A 66 -26.70 25.24 -30.72
N SER A 67 -25.81 25.91 -29.99
CA SER A 67 -24.43 26.13 -30.48
C SER A 67 -23.57 24.89 -30.29
N HIS A 68 -22.53 24.76 -31.11
CA HIS A 68 -21.51 23.71 -30.99
C HIS A 68 -20.98 23.57 -29.55
N ASP A 69 -20.53 24.69 -28.96
CA ASP A 69 -20.03 24.73 -27.58
C ASP A 69 -21.06 24.25 -26.56
N ALA A 70 -22.34 24.58 -26.74
CA ALA A 70 -23.40 24.18 -25.82
C ALA A 70 -23.68 22.67 -25.90
N VAL A 71 -23.65 22.09 -27.10
CA VAL A 71 -23.77 20.63 -27.30
C VAL A 71 -22.56 19.92 -26.69
N ARG A 72 -21.35 20.41 -26.97
CA ARG A 72 -20.10 19.86 -26.45
C ARG A 72 -20.06 19.87 -24.92
N GLU A 73 -20.31 21.02 -24.30
CA GLU A 73 -20.37 21.13 -22.83
C GLU A 73 -21.45 20.24 -22.21
N ARG A 74 -22.57 20.01 -22.93
CA ARG A 74 -23.59 19.07 -22.49
C ARG A 74 -23.08 17.62 -22.51
N LEU A 75 -22.44 17.19 -23.59
CA LEU A 75 -21.85 15.86 -23.68
C LEU A 75 -20.79 15.64 -22.60
N LYS A 76 -19.94 16.64 -22.34
CA LYS A 76 -18.97 16.60 -21.23
C LYS A 76 -19.68 16.39 -19.90
N ARG A 77 -20.73 17.16 -19.61
CA ARG A 77 -21.52 16.99 -18.37
C ARG A 77 -22.03 15.57 -18.24
N VAL A 78 -22.61 14.98 -19.29
CA VAL A 78 -23.05 13.58 -19.28
C VAL A 78 -21.89 12.63 -18.98
N ALA A 79 -20.74 12.81 -19.62
CA ALA A 79 -19.55 12.01 -19.37
C ALA A 79 -19.07 12.09 -17.89
N TRP A 80 -19.19 13.24 -17.22
CA TRP A 80 -18.78 13.45 -15.82
C TRP A 80 -19.76 12.92 -14.75
N LEU A 81 -21.01 12.62 -15.10
CA LEU A 81 -22.03 12.20 -14.13
C LEU A 81 -21.81 10.77 -13.61
N ARG A 82 -21.10 10.65 -12.49
CA ARG A 82 -20.77 9.35 -11.87
C ARG A 82 -21.99 8.51 -11.46
N GLY A 83 -23.14 9.13 -11.19
CA GLY A 83 -24.39 8.44 -10.88
C GLY A 83 -25.10 7.85 -12.10
N THR A 84 -24.72 8.26 -13.32
CA THR A 84 -25.30 7.73 -14.56
C THR A 84 -24.64 6.42 -14.95
N TRP A 85 -25.43 5.48 -15.49
CA TRP A 85 -24.93 4.20 -15.99
C TRP A 85 -23.81 4.38 -17.01
N TRP A 86 -22.73 3.62 -16.87
CA TRP A 86 -21.48 3.85 -17.60
C TRP A 86 -21.63 3.83 -19.13
N LYS A 87 -22.59 3.08 -19.69
CA LYS A 87 -22.81 3.04 -21.15
C LYS A 87 -23.37 4.34 -21.72
N VAL A 88 -24.18 5.08 -20.96
CA VAL A 88 -24.66 6.41 -21.39
C VAL A 88 -23.49 7.40 -21.41
N ARG A 89 -22.61 7.32 -20.41
CA ARG A 89 -21.40 8.13 -20.32
C ARG A 89 -20.41 7.78 -21.45
N MET A 90 -20.28 6.49 -21.76
CA MET A 90 -19.46 6.01 -22.88
C MET A 90 -19.98 6.55 -24.22
N ALA A 91 -21.30 6.49 -24.46
CA ALA A 91 -21.90 7.07 -25.66
C ALA A 91 -21.57 8.56 -25.78
N ALA A 92 -21.59 9.31 -24.68
CA ALA A 92 -21.25 10.74 -24.70
C ALA A 92 -19.77 10.97 -25.05
N ILE A 93 -18.87 10.11 -24.56
CA ILE A 93 -17.45 10.14 -24.93
C ILE A 93 -17.27 9.79 -26.41
N GLU A 94 -17.94 8.76 -26.92
CA GLU A 94 -17.90 8.39 -28.34
C GLU A 94 -18.39 9.54 -29.23
N THR A 95 -19.51 10.18 -28.87
CA THR A 95 -20.03 11.36 -29.59
C THR A 95 -19.08 12.57 -29.50
N LEU A 96 -18.39 12.78 -28.39
CA LEU A 96 -17.33 13.80 -28.27
C LEU A 96 -16.08 13.50 -29.12
N LEU A 97 -15.84 12.22 -29.46
CA LEU A 97 -14.72 11.80 -30.29
C LEU A 97 -15.00 11.94 -31.79
N GLU A 98 -16.25 12.15 -32.19
CA GLU A 98 -16.64 12.48 -33.57
C GLU A 98 -16.26 13.93 -33.93
N ASP A 99 -16.16 14.82 -32.93
CA ASP A 99 -15.68 16.19 -33.09
C ASP A 99 -14.15 16.24 -33.18
N GLU A 100 -13.63 15.90 -34.36
CA GLU A 100 -12.20 15.81 -34.64
C GLU A 100 -11.44 17.13 -34.39
N ALA A 101 -12.11 18.28 -34.54
CA ALA A 101 -11.51 19.59 -34.36
C ALA A 101 -11.15 19.90 -32.89
N ASN A 102 -11.81 19.24 -31.93
CA ASN A 102 -11.62 19.48 -30.49
C ASN A 102 -11.16 18.24 -29.71
N LEU A 103 -10.44 17.32 -30.37
CA LEU A 103 -9.96 16.09 -29.73
C LEU A 103 -9.05 16.34 -28.52
N ASP A 104 -8.23 17.39 -28.54
CA ASP A 104 -7.35 17.72 -27.41
C ASP A 104 -8.13 18.07 -26.14
N ASP A 105 -9.26 18.75 -26.29
CA ASP A 105 -10.16 19.06 -25.19
C ASP A 105 -10.87 17.79 -24.67
N THR A 106 -11.29 16.87 -25.56
CA THR A 106 -11.83 15.55 -25.15
C THR A 106 -10.76 14.74 -24.39
N ARG A 107 -9.53 14.70 -24.91
CA ARG A 107 -8.38 14.02 -24.30
C ARG A 107 -8.05 14.59 -22.92
N ASN A 108 -7.99 15.91 -22.78
CA ASN A 108 -7.75 16.56 -21.49
C ASN A 108 -8.89 16.29 -20.49
N MET A 109 -10.15 16.27 -20.95
CA MET A 109 -11.28 15.86 -20.09
C MET A 109 -11.10 14.44 -19.56
N LEU A 110 -10.75 13.48 -20.43
CA LEU A 110 -10.51 12.09 -20.03
C LEU A 110 -9.35 11.98 -19.04
N ARG A 111 -8.26 12.73 -19.25
CA ARG A 111 -7.11 12.83 -18.34
C ARG A 111 -7.53 13.23 -16.93
N LEU A 112 -8.45 14.19 -16.81
CA LEU A 112 -8.96 14.67 -15.52
C LEU A 112 -9.97 13.72 -14.87
N MET A 113 -10.77 13.01 -15.67
CA MET A 113 -11.82 12.12 -15.19
C MET A 113 -11.27 10.80 -14.64
N LEU A 114 -10.35 10.17 -15.38
CA LEU A 114 -9.82 8.82 -15.13
C LEU A 114 -9.36 8.55 -13.70
N PRO A 115 -8.60 9.44 -13.01
CA PRO A 115 -8.09 9.16 -11.67
C PRO A 115 -9.18 8.92 -10.63
N THR A 116 -10.42 9.34 -10.90
CA THR A 116 -11.53 9.27 -9.93
C THR A 116 -12.76 8.57 -10.47
N GLU A 117 -12.64 7.90 -11.62
CA GLU A 117 -13.73 7.18 -12.25
C GLU A 117 -14.21 5.99 -11.37
N PRO A 118 -15.49 5.76 -11.10
CA PRO A 118 -15.89 4.56 -10.35
C PRO A 118 -15.97 3.30 -11.23
N SER A 119 -16.27 3.42 -12.52
CA SER A 119 -16.52 2.28 -13.41
C SER A 119 -15.24 1.68 -13.98
N ALA A 120 -15.00 0.40 -13.67
CA ALA A 120 -13.94 -0.38 -14.28
C ALA A 120 -14.14 -0.55 -15.80
N ASP A 121 -15.39 -0.77 -16.25
CA ASP A 121 -15.73 -0.90 -17.67
C ASP A 121 -15.43 0.39 -18.45
N LEU A 122 -15.78 1.55 -17.88
CA LEU A 122 -15.49 2.84 -18.53
C LEU A 122 -13.99 3.11 -18.59
N THR A 123 -13.27 2.78 -17.51
CA THR A 123 -11.80 2.92 -17.47
C THR A 123 -11.13 2.06 -18.54
N LEU A 124 -11.61 0.83 -18.75
CA LEU A 124 -11.11 -0.07 -19.78
C LEU A 124 -11.40 0.47 -21.19
N ALA A 125 -12.63 0.94 -21.44
CA ALA A 125 -13.03 1.51 -22.73
C ALA A 125 -12.21 2.77 -23.08
N VAL A 126 -11.98 3.66 -22.11
CA VAL A 126 -11.10 4.82 -22.29
C VAL A 126 -9.65 4.37 -22.56
N GLY A 127 -9.18 3.31 -21.92
CA GLY A 127 -7.87 2.71 -22.21
C GLY A 127 -7.76 2.18 -23.65
N GLU A 128 -8.82 1.58 -24.18
CA GLU A 128 -8.87 1.12 -25.57
C GLU A 128 -8.88 2.29 -26.55
N ILE A 129 -9.63 3.36 -26.27
CA ILE A 129 -9.58 4.61 -27.05
C ILE A 129 -8.16 5.20 -27.04
N ALA A 130 -7.55 5.30 -25.87
CA ALA A 130 -6.22 5.87 -25.70
C ALA A 130 -5.18 5.08 -26.50
N ALA A 131 -5.20 3.75 -26.42
CA ALA A 131 -4.31 2.88 -27.17
C ALA A 131 -4.52 3.01 -28.69
N ALA A 132 -5.78 2.99 -29.15
CA ALA A 132 -6.10 3.11 -30.57
C ALA A 132 -5.66 4.46 -31.18
N ARG A 133 -5.62 5.53 -30.37
CA ARG A 133 -5.23 6.88 -30.79
C ARG A 133 -3.79 7.26 -30.42
N GLY A 134 -3.04 6.38 -29.75
CA GLY A 134 -1.68 6.67 -29.30
C GLY A 134 -1.59 7.77 -28.23
N TRP A 135 -2.61 7.94 -27.39
CA TRP A 135 -2.66 8.96 -26.33
C TRP A 135 -1.87 8.54 -25.09
N THR A 136 -0.55 8.47 -25.23
CA THR A 136 0.38 8.00 -24.18
C THR A 136 0.44 8.93 -22.95
N ASP A 137 0.13 10.21 -23.13
CA ASP A 137 -0.02 11.23 -22.06
C ASP A 137 -1.16 10.94 -21.06
N LEU A 138 -2.03 9.97 -21.34
CA LEU A 138 -3.04 9.49 -20.37
C LEU A 138 -2.44 8.52 -19.35
N ALA A 139 -1.19 8.07 -19.53
CA ALA A 139 -0.53 7.15 -18.61
C ALA A 139 -0.52 7.65 -17.14
N PRO A 140 -0.20 8.92 -16.83
CA PRO A 140 -0.24 9.42 -15.46
C PRO A 140 -1.61 9.27 -14.80
N ALA A 141 -2.69 9.43 -15.57
CA ALA A 141 -4.05 9.31 -15.06
C ALA A 141 -4.39 7.85 -14.68
N PHE A 142 -3.95 6.87 -15.49
CA PHE A 142 -4.09 5.45 -15.17
C PHE A 142 -3.20 5.05 -13.98
N VAL A 143 -1.95 5.51 -13.94
CA VAL A 143 -1.02 5.25 -12.83
C VAL A 143 -1.59 5.75 -11.50
N ARG A 144 -2.08 6.99 -11.47
CA ARG A 144 -2.69 7.57 -10.25
C ARG A 144 -3.94 6.83 -9.79
N ARG A 145 -4.72 6.30 -10.72
CA ARG A 145 -5.87 5.47 -10.38
C ARG A 145 -5.41 4.14 -9.78
N TRP A 146 -4.38 3.54 -10.38
CA TRP A 146 -3.84 2.24 -10.00
C TRP A 146 -3.06 2.28 -8.66
N SER A 147 -2.41 3.40 -8.34
CA SER A 147 -1.67 3.56 -7.08
C SER A 147 -2.54 3.28 -5.85
N ARG A 148 -3.84 3.57 -5.93
CA ARG A 148 -4.81 3.24 -4.87
C ARG A 148 -4.92 1.73 -4.68
N VAL A 149 -4.59 1.28 -3.48
CA VAL A 149 -4.71 -0.13 -3.09
C VAL A 149 -6.17 -0.57 -3.18
N ASP A 150 -6.41 -1.69 -3.86
CA ASP A 150 -7.68 -2.40 -3.85
C ASP A 150 -7.41 -3.75 -3.18
N PRO A 151 -7.92 -3.99 -1.95
CA PRO A 151 -7.63 -5.22 -1.21
C PRO A 151 -8.26 -6.46 -1.85
N LEU A 152 -9.18 -6.30 -2.81
CA LEU A 152 -9.89 -7.40 -3.44
C LEU A 152 -9.32 -7.79 -4.82
N ALA A 153 -8.40 -6.99 -5.37
CA ALA A 153 -7.89 -7.18 -6.73
C ALA A 153 -6.37 -7.26 -6.78
N VAL A 154 -5.85 -8.29 -7.44
CA VAL A 154 -4.42 -8.42 -7.73
C VAL A 154 -4.03 -7.42 -8.82
N ASP A 155 -2.88 -6.74 -8.66
CA ASP A 155 -2.48 -5.62 -9.51
C ASP A 155 -2.49 -5.93 -11.02
N ASN A 156 -2.09 -7.14 -11.44
CA ASN A 156 -2.07 -7.55 -12.85
C ASN A 156 -3.46 -7.90 -13.45
N GLU A 157 -4.50 -7.98 -12.63
CA GLU A 157 -5.87 -8.24 -13.09
C GLU A 157 -6.69 -6.94 -13.22
N ARG A 158 -6.19 -5.86 -12.64
CA ARG A 158 -6.84 -4.55 -12.61
C ARG A 158 -6.94 -3.91 -13.99
N VAL A 159 -7.97 -3.08 -14.17
CA VAL A 159 -8.25 -2.46 -15.47
C VAL A 159 -7.19 -1.44 -15.87
N GLU A 160 -6.54 -0.80 -14.90
CA GLU A 160 -5.47 0.15 -15.15
C GLU A 160 -4.23 -0.53 -15.75
N TYR A 161 -3.83 -1.68 -15.19
CA TYR A 161 -2.79 -2.54 -15.77
C TYR A 161 -3.14 -2.90 -17.21
N LYS A 162 -4.36 -3.40 -17.44
CA LYS A 162 -4.84 -3.80 -18.77
C LYS A 162 -4.86 -2.63 -19.76
N SER A 163 -5.19 -1.43 -19.32
CA SER A 163 -5.18 -0.21 -20.16
C SER A 163 -3.75 0.22 -20.49
N LEU A 164 -2.86 0.25 -19.50
CA LEU A 164 -1.45 0.62 -19.71
C LEU A 164 -0.71 -0.40 -20.57
N ARG A 165 -0.97 -1.71 -20.42
CA ARG A 165 -0.42 -2.76 -21.29
C ARG A 165 -0.88 -2.66 -22.74
N ARG A 166 -2.09 -2.15 -23.00
CA ARG A 166 -2.54 -1.85 -24.36
C ARG A 166 -1.88 -0.61 -24.92
N LEU A 167 -1.70 0.43 -24.08
CA LEU A 167 -1.09 1.70 -24.47
C LEU A 167 0.42 1.56 -24.73
N PHE A 168 1.09 0.64 -24.03
CA PHE A 168 2.52 0.35 -24.13
C PHE A 168 2.78 -1.16 -24.24
N PRO A 169 2.44 -1.79 -25.38
CA PRO A 169 2.48 -3.26 -25.52
C PRO A 169 3.89 -3.85 -25.36
N ASP A 170 4.90 -3.15 -25.88
CA ASP A 170 6.28 -3.66 -25.98
C ASP A 170 7.17 -3.23 -24.82
N ARG A 171 6.62 -2.56 -23.80
CA ARG A 171 7.38 -2.04 -22.67
C ARG A 171 7.02 -2.74 -21.37
N PRO A 172 8.00 -3.10 -20.51
CA PRO A 172 7.71 -3.52 -19.14
C PRO A 172 6.86 -2.46 -18.43
N ILE A 173 5.91 -2.89 -17.61
CA ILE A 173 4.95 -1.97 -16.99
C ILE A 173 5.65 -1.07 -15.96
N GLU A 174 6.67 -1.60 -15.29
CA GLU A 174 7.52 -0.91 -14.33
C GLU A 174 8.24 0.29 -14.98
N ASP A 175 8.69 0.12 -16.22
CA ASP A 175 9.34 1.19 -16.98
C ASP A 175 8.35 2.31 -17.31
N VAL A 176 7.11 1.96 -17.65
CA VAL A 176 6.04 2.94 -17.92
C VAL A 176 5.71 3.72 -16.65
N VAL A 177 5.59 3.05 -15.50
CA VAL A 177 5.32 3.72 -14.22
C VAL A 177 6.49 4.59 -13.80
N PHE A 178 7.73 4.14 -14.04
CA PHE A 178 8.93 4.92 -13.78
C PHE A 178 9.02 6.17 -14.66
N ASP A 179 8.68 6.08 -15.95
CA ASP A 179 8.60 7.26 -16.82
C ASP A 179 7.59 8.29 -16.30
N VAL A 180 6.42 7.83 -15.82
CA VAL A 180 5.44 8.72 -15.19
C VAL A 180 6.03 9.39 -13.94
N PHE A 181 6.82 8.67 -13.14
CA PHE A 181 7.53 9.27 -12.01
C PHE A 181 8.60 10.30 -12.43
N MET A 182 9.18 10.13 -13.62
CA MET A 182 10.22 11.00 -14.19
C MET A 182 9.66 12.16 -15.04
N ASP A 183 8.34 12.27 -15.21
CA ASP A 183 7.71 13.27 -16.09
C ASP A 183 7.95 14.71 -15.59
N GLU A 184 8.57 15.55 -16.42
CA GLU A 184 8.91 16.95 -16.12
C GLU A 184 7.67 17.84 -15.91
N GLU A 185 6.52 17.51 -16.53
CA GLU A 185 5.26 18.22 -16.30
C GLU A 185 4.74 18.02 -14.86
N LEU A 186 5.17 16.94 -14.20
CA LEU A 186 4.93 16.69 -12.78
C LEU A 186 6.01 17.31 -11.88
N GLN A 187 7.10 17.86 -12.44
CA GLN A 187 8.23 18.45 -11.71
C GLN A 187 8.18 19.97 -11.67
N THR A 188 7.47 20.62 -12.60
CA THR A 188 7.43 22.08 -12.72
C THR A 188 6.05 22.64 -12.35
N PRO A 189 5.86 23.20 -11.14
CA PRO A 189 4.57 23.77 -10.75
C PRO A 189 4.28 25.07 -11.47
N THR A 190 3.10 25.15 -12.09
CA THR A 190 2.60 26.40 -12.67
C THR A 190 2.03 27.35 -11.61
N MET A 191 1.58 26.83 -10.45
CA MET A 191 1.00 27.57 -9.32
C MET A 191 1.24 26.82 -7.98
N LEU A 192 1.15 27.53 -6.83
CA LEU A 192 1.37 26.95 -5.49
C LEU A 192 0.41 25.79 -5.13
N ASP A 193 -0.87 25.86 -5.54
CA ASP A 193 -1.83 24.75 -5.34
C ASP A 193 -1.56 23.55 -6.27
N ASP A 194 -0.83 23.78 -7.37
CA ASP A 194 -0.42 22.73 -8.31
C ASP A 194 0.78 21.94 -7.80
N GLU A 195 1.69 22.57 -7.04
CA GLU A 195 2.90 21.94 -6.48
C GLU A 195 2.53 20.76 -5.56
N ALA A 196 1.65 20.99 -4.59
CA ALA A 196 1.22 19.93 -3.68
C ALA A 196 0.44 18.81 -4.41
N ARG A 197 -0.25 19.12 -5.51
CA ARG A 197 -0.98 18.13 -6.33
C ARG A 197 -0.04 17.31 -7.20
N GLN A 198 0.97 17.94 -7.81
CA GLN A 198 1.97 17.28 -8.64
C GLN A 198 2.91 16.40 -7.82
N LEU A 199 3.37 16.86 -6.65
CA LEU A 199 4.16 16.04 -5.72
C LEU A 199 3.40 14.76 -5.32
N ARG A 200 2.08 14.86 -5.06
CA ARG A 200 1.25 13.69 -4.81
C ARG A 200 1.20 12.71 -6.00
N HIS A 201 1.19 13.21 -7.24
CA HIS A 201 1.19 12.34 -8.42
C HIS A 201 2.51 11.57 -8.55
N ARG A 202 3.62 12.24 -8.23
CA ARG A 202 4.95 11.63 -8.23
C ARG A 202 5.07 10.56 -7.13
N ASP A 203 4.59 10.87 -5.92
CA ASP A 203 4.50 9.91 -4.81
C ASP A 203 3.62 8.69 -5.17
N ASP A 204 2.48 8.92 -5.83
CA ASP A 204 1.56 7.86 -6.30
C ASP A 204 2.25 6.91 -7.30
N ALA A 205 2.98 7.47 -8.27
CA ALA A 205 3.73 6.68 -9.25
C ALA A 205 4.86 5.89 -8.58
N TRP A 206 5.59 6.50 -7.65
CA TRP A 206 6.64 5.82 -6.90
C TRP A 206 6.07 4.67 -6.06
N ALA A 207 5.03 4.92 -5.27
CA ALA A 207 4.38 3.89 -4.44
C ALA A 207 3.86 2.72 -5.29
N LEU A 208 3.27 2.99 -6.46
CA LEU A 208 2.88 1.94 -7.39
C LEU A 208 4.08 1.15 -7.90
N LEU A 209 5.15 1.84 -8.35
CA LEU A 209 6.36 1.19 -8.83
C LEU A 209 6.96 0.25 -7.79
N ARG A 210 7.01 0.68 -6.52
CA ARG A 210 7.55 -0.12 -5.42
C ARG A 210 6.66 -1.32 -5.08
N ARG A 211 5.34 -1.22 -5.30
CA ARG A 211 4.41 -2.35 -5.18
C ARG A 211 4.56 -3.37 -6.31
N LEU A 212 4.85 -2.92 -7.54
CA LEU A 212 5.08 -3.79 -8.70
C LEU A 212 6.45 -4.47 -8.65
N ASP A 213 7.48 -3.73 -8.23
CA ASP A 213 8.85 -4.25 -8.05
C ASP A 213 9.18 -4.44 -6.57
N THR A 214 8.53 -5.44 -5.97
CA THR A 214 8.64 -5.77 -4.54
C THR A 214 10.07 -6.04 -4.07
N ARG A 215 11.00 -6.44 -4.94
CA ARG A 215 12.41 -6.62 -4.56
C ARG A 215 13.27 -5.37 -4.80
N GLY A 216 12.83 -4.48 -5.69
CA GLY A 216 13.54 -3.24 -6.02
C GLY A 216 14.61 -3.40 -7.07
N GLU A 217 14.81 -4.59 -7.63
CA GLU A 217 15.86 -4.86 -8.60
C GLU A 217 15.65 -4.04 -9.89
N ARG A 218 14.41 -3.94 -10.38
CA ARG A 218 14.10 -3.17 -11.60
C ARG A 218 14.21 -1.67 -11.34
N THR A 219 13.65 -1.17 -10.25
CA THR A 219 13.73 0.24 -9.83
C THR A 219 15.18 0.69 -9.67
N ILE A 220 16.03 -0.12 -9.02
CA ILE A 220 17.46 0.16 -8.88
C ILE A 220 18.13 0.26 -10.26
N ASN A 221 17.84 -0.67 -11.17
CA ASN A 221 18.40 -0.64 -12.52
C ASN A 221 17.95 0.59 -13.32
N LEU A 222 16.67 0.97 -13.21
CA LEU A 222 16.13 2.17 -13.84
C LEU A 222 16.81 3.45 -13.31
N LEU A 223 16.92 3.60 -11.98
CA LEU A 223 17.62 4.73 -11.36
C LEU A 223 19.10 4.82 -11.77
N ARG A 224 19.78 3.68 -11.92
CA ARG A 224 21.18 3.63 -12.36
C ARG A 224 21.36 4.02 -13.82
N ALA A 225 20.43 3.62 -14.68
CA ALA A 225 20.45 3.91 -16.11
C ALA A 225 19.99 5.34 -16.45
N THR A 226 19.25 5.98 -15.53
CA THR A 226 18.66 7.31 -15.75
C THR A 226 19.73 8.41 -15.74
N ASN A 227 19.67 9.27 -16.76
CA ASN A 227 20.39 10.54 -16.73
C ASN A 227 19.56 11.54 -15.91
N VAL A 228 20.10 11.99 -14.78
CA VAL A 228 19.36 12.81 -13.81
C VAL A 228 19.62 14.28 -14.14
N ALA A 229 18.56 15.05 -14.33
CA ALA A 229 18.66 16.50 -14.48
C ALA A 229 19.35 17.12 -13.26
N ALA A 230 20.09 18.21 -13.45
CA ALA A 230 20.93 18.79 -12.40
C ALA A 230 20.11 19.27 -11.19
N ASP A 231 18.84 19.60 -11.38
CA ASP A 231 17.90 20.18 -10.42
C ASP A 231 16.95 19.15 -9.76
N ASP A 232 16.85 17.92 -10.25
CA ASP A 232 16.01 16.89 -9.62
C ASP A 232 16.71 16.25 -8.40
N GLU A 233 16.59 16.93 -7.26
CA GLU A 233 17.13 16.48 -5.97
C GLU A 233 16.58 15.11 -5.56
N VAL A 234 15.28 14.86 -5.75
CA VAL A 234 14.63 13.62 -5.31
C VAL A 234 15.23 12.41 -6.03
N VAL A 235 15.36 12.48 -7.36
CA VAL A 235 15.95 11.38 -8.14
C VAL A 235 17.42 11.21 -7.79
N ARG A 236 18.15 12.30 -7.54
CA ARG A 236 19.56 12.21 -7.16
C ARG A 236 19.73 11.47 -5.83
N GLN A 237 18.88 11.77 -4.85
CA GLN A 237 18.88 11.09 -3.54
C GLN A 237 18.53 9.60 -3.68
N LEU A 238 17.46 9.28 -4.42
CA LEU A 238 17.06 7.90 -4.69
C LEU A 238 18.15 7.11 -5.44
N ARG A 239 18.78 7.74 -6.43
CA ARG A 239 19.90 7.14 -7.18
C ARG A 239 21.08 6.86 -6.27
N ARG A 240 21.44 7.79 -5.36
CA ARG A 240 22.51 7.56 -4.37
C ARG A 240 22.20 6.36 -3.48
N GLY A 241 20.98 6.25 -2.95
CA GLY A 241 20.53 5.06 -2.20
C GLY A 241 20.68 3.78 -3.02
N ALA A 242 20.23 3.79 -4.28
CA ALA A 242 20.32 2.64 -5.17
C ALA A 242 21.77 2.27 -5.57
N THR A 243 22.67 3.24 -5.73
CA THR A 243 24.06 3.00 -6.16
C THR A 243 24.99 2.66 -5.01
N GLU A 244 24.89 3.39 -3.91
CA GLU A 244 25.85 3.31 -2.80
C GLU A 244 25.39 2.27 -1.75
N LEU A 245 24.08 2.17 -1.51
CA LEU A 245 23.51 1.28 -0.49
C LEU A 245 22.72 0.10 -1.07
N GLY A 246 22.42 0.10 -2.38
CA GLY A 246 21.63 -0.96 -3.00
C GLY A 246 20.19 -1.04 -2.49
N VAL A 247 19.66 0.04 -1.92
CA VAL A 247 18.31 0.12 -1.36
C VAL A 247 17.48 1.17 -2.09
N VAL A 248 16.18 0.96 -2.11
CA VAL A 248 15.19 1.94 -2.60
C VAL A 248 14.05 2.03 -1.59
N PRO A 249 13.60 3.24 -1.22
CA PRO A 249 12.50 3.41 -0.29
C PRO A 249 11.18 2.98 -0.92
N ASP A 250 10.34 2.29 -0.16
CA ASP A 250 9.02 1.78 -0.55
C ASP A 250 7.89 2.78 -0.21
N THR A 251 8.05 3.54 0.88
CA THR A 251 7.03 4.47 1.39
C THR A 251 7.54 5.91 1.44
N ARG A 252 6.62 6.86 1.59
CA ARG A 252 6.99 8.28 1.81
C ARG A 252 7.83 8.47 3.09
N PRO A 253 7.50 7.88 4.25
CA PRO A 253 8.38 7.89 5.41
C PRO A 253 9.80 7.36 5.13
N GLU A 254 9.95 6.32 4.31
CA GLU A 254 11.28 5.85 3.91
C GLU A 254 12.01 6.82 2.96
N MET A 255 11.29 7.52 2.07
CA MET A 255 11.91 8.58 1.26
C MET A 255 12.44 9.71 2.14
N GLU A 256 11.67 10.11 3.15
CA GLU A 256 12.09 11.11 4.13
C GLU A 256 13.27 10.62 4.99
N TRP A 257 13.29 9.33 5.36
CA TRP A 257 14.42 8.69 6.04
C TRP A 257 15.69 8.72 5.17
N LEU A 258 15.61 8.27 3.92
CA LEU A 258 16.74 8.32 2.99
C LEU A 258 17.30 9.74 2.86
N ARG A 259 16.42 10.74 2.78
CA ARG A 259 16.82 12.15 2.71
C ARG A 259 17.60 12.59 3.96
N ARG A 260 17.15 12.21 5.16
CA ARG A 260 17.86 12.54 6.40
C ARG A 260 19.24 11.89 6.46
N LEU A 261 19.37 10.63 6.03
CA LEU A 261 20.66 9.94 5.95
C LEU A 261 21.66 10.60 4.98
N LEU A 262 21.17 11.43 4.05
CA LEU A 262 21.99 12.17 3.09
C LEU A 262 22.39 13.56 3.58
N GLU A 263 21.87 14.00 4.73
CA GLU A 263 22.25 15.26 5.34
C GLU A 263 23.74 15.26 5.75
N PRO A 264 24.43 16.41 5.72
CA PRO A 264 25.87 16.46 6.01
C PRO A 264 26.27 15.89 7.38
N GLY A 265 25.38 15.96 8.38
CA GLY A 265 25.61 15.41 9.72
C GLY A 265 25.69 13.88 9.74
N GLU A 266 24.98 13.20 8.84
CA GLU A 266 24.89 11.73 8.79
C GLU A 266 25.93 11.09 7.87
N ARG A 267 26.81 11.91 7.28
CA ARG A 267 27.76 11.44 6.25
C ARG A 267 28.66 10.30 6.72
N ALA A 268 29.13 10.33 7.96
CA ALA A 268 29.98 9.26 8.50
C ALA A 268 29.22 7.93 8.60
N TYR A 269 27.96 7.97 9.03
CA TYR A 269 27.09 6.80 9.09
C TYR A 269 26.78 6.27 7.69
N TRP A 270 26.45 7.16 6.74
CA TRP A 270 26.23 6.81 5.34
C TRP A 270 27.45 6.10 4.72
N ASP A 271 28.64 6.70 4.85
CA ASP A 271 29.88 6.17 4.28
C ASP A 271 30.22 4.79 4.88
N ALA A 272 29.98 4.60 6.19
CA ALA A 272 30.17 3.32 6.86
C ALA A 272 29.19 2.25 6.33
N CYS A 273 27.90 2.57 6.21
CA CYS A 273 26.90 1.67 5.64
C CYS A 273 27.24 1.29 4.19
N ALA A 274 27.63 2.26 3.37
CA ALA A 274 28.04 2.02 1.99
C ALA A 274 29.27 1.09 1.90
N ALA A 275 30.26 1.26 2.78
CA ALA A 275 31.41 0.37 2.85
C ALA A 275 31.07 -1.06 3.26
N VAL A 276 30.06 -1.26 4.11
CA VAL A 276 29.54 -2.59 4.47
C VAL A 276 28.83 -3.21 3.27
N VAL A 277 27.85 -2.51 2.69
CA VAL A 277 27.09 -3.00 1.54
C VAL A 277 28.01 -3.34 0.35
N ALA A 278 29.03 -2.52 0.09
CA ALA A 278 29.98 -2.74 -0.99
C ALA A 278 30.75 -4.07 -0.88
N ARG A 279 30.83 -4.68 0.31
CA ARG A 279 31.48 -5.98 0.55
C ARG A 279 30.53 -7.17 0.42
N LEU A 280 29.21 -6.94 0.40
CA LEU A 280 28.21 -8.01 0.29
C LEU A 280 28.17 -8.61 -1.12
N SER A 281 27.92 -9.91 -1.21
CA SER A 281 27.68 -10.63 -2.47
C SER A 281 26.34 -10.20 -3.14
N PRO A 282 26.14 -10.45 -4.45
CA PRO A 282 24.87 -10.17 -5.11
C PRO A 282 23.66 -10.83 -4.44
N GLU A 283 23.83 -12.05 -3.95
CA GLU A 283 22.79 -12.81 -3.26
C GLU A 283 22.40 -12.14 -1.93
N GLN A 284 23.36 -11.64 -1.17
CA GLN A 284 23.14 -10.94 0.10
C GLN A 284 22.53 -9.55 -0.09
N ARG A 285 22.82 -8.89 -1.22
CA ARG A 285 22.22 -7.60 -1.56
C ARG A 285 20.77 -7.69 -2.01
N ARG A 286 20.30 -8.88 -2.39
CA ARG A 286 18.94 -9.07 -2.90
C ARG A 286 17.92 -8.72 -1.81
N GLY A 287 17.05 -7.76 -2.12
CA GLY A 287 15.97 -7.33 -1.23
C GLY A 287 16.42 -6.51 -0.02
N LEU A 288 17.64 -5.96 -0.03
CA LEU A 288 18.06 -5.02 1.01
C LEU A 288 17.11 -3.83 1.12
N ARG A 289 16.94 -3.36 2.36
CA ARG A 289 16.09 -2.24 2.77
C ARG A 289 16.81 -1.35 3.77
N LEU A 290 16.33 -0.12 3.93
CA LEU A 290 16.93 0.85 4.86
C LEU A 290 16.99 0.29 6.30
N ARG A 291 15.95 -0.44 6.73
CA ARG A 291 15.90 -1.12 8.05
C ARG A 291 17.00 -2.13 8.33
N HIS A 292 17.68 -2.62 7.29
CA HIS A 292 18.77 -3.58 7.46
C HIS A 292 20.11 -2.89 7.79
N LEU A 293 20.28 -1.63 7.39
CA LEU A 293 21.57 -0.94 7.46
C LEU A 293 22.14 -0.84 8.89
N PRO A 294 21.37 -0.47 9.94
CA PRO A 294 21.90 -0.43 11.30
C PRO A 294 22.47 -1.77 11.77
N ILE A 295 21.79 -2.86 11.43
CA ILE A 295 22.15 -4.22 11.86
C ILE A 295 23.39 -4.68 11.10
N LEU A 296 23.45 -4.44 9.79
CA LEU A 296 24.61 -4.78 8.97
C LEU A 296 25.85 -4.02 9.40
N LEU A 297 25.71 -2.73 9.74
CA LEU A 297 26.81 -1.93 10.27
C LEU A 297 27.31 -2.52 11.60
N TYR A 298 26.40 -2.76 12.55
CA TYR A 298 26.73 -3.36 13.84
C TYR A 298 27.47 -4.70 13.69
N LEU A 299 26.93 -5.62 12.88
CA LEU A 299 27.54 -6.93 12.64
C LEU A 299 28.91 -6.79 11.98
N SER A 300 29.12 -5.83 11.09
CA SER A 300 30.42 -5.64 10.44
C SER A 300 31.55 -5.25 11.41
N GLU A 301 31.20 -4.66 12.55
CA GLU A 301 32.13 -4.21 13.58
C GLU A 301 32.32 -5.26 14.68
N HIS A 302 31.24 -5.97 15.07
CA HIS A 302 31.22 -6.82 16.26
C HIS A 302 31.20 -8.33 15.95
N ASP A 303 30.64 -8.74 14.81
CA ASP A 303 30.62 -10.14 14.35
C ASP A 303 30.71 -10.22 12.80
N PRO A 304 31.85 -9.83 12.22
CA PRO A 304 32.00 -9.80 10.76
C PRO A 304 31.94 -11.20 10.13
N ALA A 305 32.17 -12.27 10.90
CA ALA A 305 32.11 -13.64 10.40
C ALA A 305 30.69 -14.02 10.00
N ARG A 306 29.68 -13.60 10.76
CA ARG A 306 28.25 -13.84 10.51
C ARG A 306 27.73 -13.21 9.23
N LEU A 307 28.36 -12.14 8.75
CA LEU A 307 28.03 -11.58 7.43
C LEU A 307 28.34 -12.55 6.28
N ASN A 308 29.11 -13.62 6.50
CA ASN A 308 29.39 -14.64 5.48
C ASN A 308 28.43 -15.83 5.53
N TRP A 309 27.49 -15.86 6.48
CA TRP A 309 26.53 -16.95 6.56
C TRP A 309 25.48 -16.86 5.46
N SER A 310 25.10 -18.01 4.93
CA SER A 310 23.96 -18.13 4.01
C SER A 310 22.64 -17.91 4.74
N GLN A 311 21.59 -17.58 3.98
CA GLN A 311 20.23 -17.45 4.54
C GLN A 311 19.78 -18.74 5.24
N ALA A 312 20.09 -19.91 4.68
CA ALA A 312 19.76 -21.20 5.30
C ALA A 312 20.43 -21.36 6.67
N GLN A 313 21.72 -21.05 6.78
CA GLN A 313 22.44 -21.10 8.05
C GLN A 313 21.87 -20.14 9.09
N LEU A 314 21.46 -18.94 8.68
CA LEU A 314 20.79 -17.98 9.58
C LEU A 314 19.45 -18.51 10.06
N VAL A 315 18.62 -19.05 9.17
CA VAL A 315 17.32 -19.63 9.51
C VAL A 315 17.48 -20.83 10.46
N ASP A 316 18.43 -21.72 10.19
CA ASP A 316 18.69 -22.87 11.05
C ASP A 316 19.19 -22.41 12.43
N ARG A 317 20.04 -21.37 12.49
CA ARG A 317 20.48 -20.78 13.76
C ARG A 317 19.34 -20.13 14.53
N ILE A 318 18.41 -19.44 13.86
CA ILE A 318 17.20 -18.88 14.48
C ILE A 318 16.39 -20.01 15.09
N ASP A 319 16.10 -21.07 14.32
CA ASP A 319 15.32 -22.21 14.82
C ASP A 319 15.97 -22.85 16.05
N ASP A 320 17.29 -23.08 16.02
CA ASP A 320 18.04 -23.61 17.17
C ASP A 320 17.97 -22.67 18.39
N THR A 321 18.06 -21.36 18.17
CA THR A 321 18.00 -20.35 19.24
C THR A 321 16.61 -20.29 19.89
N LEU A 322 15.55 -20.43 19.08
CA LEU A 322 14.17 -20.33 19.54
C LEU A 322 13.64 -21.65 20.11
N ARG A 323 14.20 -22.80 19.72
CA ARG A 323 13.75 -24.13 20.18
C ARG A 323 13.81 -24.29 21.71
N GLU A 324 14.77 -23.63 22.35
CA GLU A 324 14.97 -23.70 23.80
C GLU A 324 14.11 -22.69 24.58
N ARG A 325 13.44 -21.75 23.88
CA ARG A 325 12.67 -20.69 24.51
C ARG A 325 11.22 -21.09 24.71
N ARG A 326 10.66 -20.69 25.85
CA ARG A 326 9.21 -20.79 26.08
C ARG A 326 8.52 -19.74 25.22
N ARG A 327 7.45 -20.15 24.55
CA ARG A 327 6.67 -19.36 23.59
C ARG A 327 5.20 -19.31 24.02
N HIS A 328 4.52 -18.22 23.70
CA HIS A 328 3.16 -17.95 24.15
C HIS A 328 2.25 -17.66 22.96
N PRO A 329 1.78 -18.70 22.24
CA PRO A 329 1.01 -18.49 21.02
C PRO A 329 -0.28 -17.72 21.30
N ARG A 330 -0.50 -16.67 20.51
CA ARG A 330 -1.66 -15.79 20.64
C ARG A 330 -2.98 -16.54 20.49
N SER A 331 -3.81 -16.55 21.53
CA SER A 331 -5.13 -17.20 21.48
C SER A 331 -6.29 -16.24 21.28
N ARG A 332 -6.06 -14.92 21.35
CA ARG A 332 -7.04 -13.86 21.09
C ARG A 332 -6.42 -12.68 20.33
N GLY A 333 -7.23 -12.08 19.46
CA GLY A 333 -6.88 -10.86 18.74
C GLY A 333 -8.11 -9.97 18.53
N VAL A 334 -7.88 -8.68 18.29
CA VAL A 334 -8.93 -7.72 17.90
C VAL A 334 -9.31 -8.01 16.45
N GLY A 335 -10.22 -8.97 16.22
CA GLY A 335 -10.73 -9.26 14.87
C GLY A 335 -11.03 -10.71 14.51
N GLY A 336 -11.00 -11.66 15.45
CA GLY A 336 -11.38 -13.06 15.14
C GLY A 336 -10.43 -13.79 14.20
N GLU A 337 -9.19 -13.31 14.05
CA GLU A 337 -8.16 -13.95 13.23
C GLU A 337 -7.73 -15.29 13.85
N MET A 338 -7.50 -16.28 12.97
CA MET A 338 -6.97 -17.59 13.32
C MET A 338 -5.58 -17.48 13.97
N LEU A 339 -5.25 -18.45 14.82
CA LEU A 339 -3.88 -18.70 15.31
C LEU A 339 -2.89 -18.65 14.13
N SER A 340 -2.08 -17.60 14.05
CA SER A 340 -0.99 -17.49 13.10
C SER A 340 0.17 -18.37 13.56
N ASP A 341 0.69 -19.23 12.68
CA ASP A 341 1.98 -19.87 12.92
C ASP A 341 3.07 -18.78 12.89
N GLU A 342 3.67 -18.48 14.04
CA GLU A 342 4.70 -17.43 14.20
C GLU A 342 6.12 -18.04 14.23
N SER A 343 6.29 -19.25 13.68
CA SER A 343 7.59 -19.88 13.55
C SER A 343 8.38 -19.35 12.36
N ILE A 344 9.71 -19.37 12.47
CA ILE A 344 10.61 -19.03 11.35
C ILE A 344 10.43 -19.96 10.14
N GLY A 345 9.98 -21.20 10.38
CA GLY A 345 9.72 -22.19 9.34
C GLY A 345 8.64 -21.73 8.35
N ARG A 346 7.57 -21.07 8.83
CA ARG A 346 6.51 -20.52 7.99
C ARG A 346 7.04 -19.48 7.01
N PHE A 347 7.87 -18.56 7.50
CA PHE A 347 8.30 -17.39 6.74
C PHE A 347 9.61 -17.60 5.97
N ARG A 348 10.15 -18.82 5.95
CA ARG A 348 11.45 -19.14 5.32
C ARG A 348 11.56 -18.64 3.87
N ASP A 349 10.48 -18.74 3.11
CA ASP A 349 10.42 -18.34 1.69
C ASP A 349 10.00 -16.86 1.50
N GLU A 350 9.52 -16.21 2.55
CA GLU A 350 9.03 -14.82 2.54
C GLU A 350 10.11 -13.82 2.95
N ILE A 351 11.08 -14.25 3.78
CA ILE A 351 12.17 -13.40 4.26
C ILE A 351 13.38 -13.43 3.31
N VAL A 352 14.14 -12.34 3.28
CA VAL A 352 15.46 -12.30 2.62
C VAL A 352 16.61 -12.51 3.61
N TRP A 353 17.83 -12.70 3.09
CA TRP A 353 19.03 -12.87 3.92
C TRP A 353 19.17 -11.79 5.01
N ALA A 354 18.93 -10.53 4.68
CA ALA A 354 19.07 -9.42 5.63
C ALA A 354 17.94 -9.37 6.69
N ASP A 355 16.73 -9.85 6.37
CA ASP A 355 15.68 -10.04 7.36
C ASP A 355 16.08 -11.13 8.36
N ALA A 356 16.65 -12.25 7.88
CA ALA A 356 17.15 -13.31 8.76
C ALA A 356 18.28 -12.82 9.67
N GLN A 357 19.16 -11.93 9.19
CA GLN A 357 20.13 -11.25 10.05
C GLN A 357 19.43 -10.43 11.14
N ALA A 358 18.38 -9.66 10.79
CA ALA A 358 17.65 -8.84 11.74
C ALA A 358 16.92 -9.67 12.82
N ILE A 359 16.25 -10.74 12.41
CA ILE A 359 15.52 -11.64 13.32
C ILE A 359 16.49 -12.33 14.30
N LEU A 360 17.60 -12.88 13.79
CA LEU A 360 18.58 -13.52 14.67
C LEU A 360 19.20 -12.50 15.63
N HIS A 361 19.50 -11.29 15.15
CA HIS A 361 20.07 -10.22 15.97
C HIS A 361 19.08 -9.78 17.06
N ALA A 362 17.80 -9.69 16.72
CA ALA A 362 16.74 -9.43 17.69
C ALA A 362 16.67 -10.54 18.76
N ALA A 363 16.68 -11.81 18.34
CA ALA A 363 16.65 -12.93 19.27
C ALA A 363 17.81 -12.91 20.27
N GLU A 364 19.00 -12.51 19.83
CA GLU A 364 20.20 -12.41 20.68
C GLU A 364 20.15 -11.18 21.60
N VAL A 365 19.77 -10.00 21.09
CA VAL A 365 19.79 -8.77 21.90
C VAL A 365 18.76 -8.78 23.02
N ILE A 366 17.59 -9.43 22.82
CA ILE A 366 16.50 -9.39 23.80
C ILE A 366 16.83 -10.09 25.12
N VAL A 367 17.82 -11.00 25.11
CA VAL A 367 18.25 -11.73 26.32
C VAL A 367 19.39 -11.02 27.07
N GLU A 368 19.88 -9.88 26.59
CA GLU A 368 20.87 -9.08 27.32
C GLU A 368 20.28 -8.57 28.65
N PRO A 369 20.91 -8.86 29.81
CA PRO A 369 20.33 -8.54 31.12
C PRO A 369 20.04 -7.05 31.32
N GLU A 370 20.89 -6.17 30.78
CA GLU A 370 20.70 -4.72 30.86
C GLU A 370 19.47 -4.26 30.08
N LEU A 371 19.27 -4.79 28.88
CA LEU A 371 18.10 -4.50 28.06
C LEU A 371 16.84 -5.01 28.77
N ALA A 372 16.83 -6.28 29.20
CA ALA A 372 15.70 -6.88 29.90
C ALA A 372 15.32 -6.07 31.14
N GLY A 373 16.30 -5.75 32.01
CA GLY A 373 16.05 -4.98 33.23
C GLY A 373 15.44 -3.61 32.98
N TRP A 374 15.87 -2.94 31.90
CA TRP A 374 15.32 -1.65 31.52
C TRP A 374 13.90 -1.79 30.95
N ILE A 375 13.64 -2.76 30.08
CA ILE A 375 12.31 -3.02 29.48
C ILE A 375 11.28 -3.33 30.58
N PHE A 376 11.62 -4.20 31.54
CA PHE A 376 10.76 -4.46 32.71
C PHE A 376 10.49 -3.17 33.49
N SER A 377 11.51 -2.33 33.69
CA SER A 377 11.37 -1.06 34.41
C SER A 377 10.47 -0.04 33.68
N GLN A 378 10.47 -0.04 32.34
CA GLN A 378 9.54 0.78 31.56
C GLN A 378 8.13 0.19 31.59
N ALA A 379 7.96 -1.12 31.42
CA ALA A 379 6.65 -1.76 31.42
C ALA A 379 5.90 -1.64 32.74
N GLU A 380 6.60 -1.57 33.87
CA GLU A 380 5.92 -1.25 35.14
C GLU A 380 5.32 0.16 35.15
N ARG A 381 5.99 1.14 34.52
CA ARG A 381 5.46 2.51 34.37
C ARG A 381 4.31 2.55 33.37
N ASP A 382 4.44 1.82 32.27
CA ASP A 382 3.40 1.68 31.25
C ASP A 382 2.10 1.09 31.83
N ARG A 383 2.22 0.01 32.63
CA ARG A 383 1.10 -0.61 33.34
C ARG A 383 0.35 0.36 34.28
N GLU A 384 1.03 1.37 34.80
CA GLU A 384 0.42 2.41 35.64
C GLU A 384 -0.28 3.51 34.81
N ASP A 385 -0.02 3.58 33.50
CA ASP A 385 -0.53 4.58 32.56
C ASP A 385 -1.61 4.00 31.63
N SER A 386 -2.85 3.92 32.12
CA SER A 386 -4.01 3.44 31.34
C SER A 386 -4.45 4.34 30.15
N SER A 387 -3.65 5.31 29.72
CA SER A 387 -4.03 6.24 28.64
C SER A 387 -3.31 6.00 27.31
N THR A 388 -2.28 5.16 27.28
CA THR A 388 -1.43 4.91 26.10
C THR A 388 -0.49 3.76 26.38
N GLU A 389 -0.08 3.06 25.34
CA GLU A 389 1.09 2.17 25.43
C GLU A 389 2.38 2.99 25.31
N HIS A 390 3.42 2.53 26.00
CA HIS A 390 4.77 3.12 25.98
C HIS A 390 5.66 2.40 24.96
N GLY A 391 6.70 3.09 24.49
CA GLY A 391 7.66 2.52 23.55
C GLY A 391 8.89 3.39 23.34
N GLY A 392 9.69 3.01 22.35
CA GLY A 392 10.93 3.70 22.03
C GLY A 392 11.75 3.04 20.94
N VAL A 393 13.04 3.34 20.93
CA VAL A 393 14.02 2.73 20.01
C VAL A 393 15.13 2.02 20.76
N ILE A 394 15.58 0.90 20.21
CA ILE A 394 16.80 0.21 20.61
C ILE A 394 17.88 0.58 19.58
N SER A 395 19.02 1.07 20.06
CA SER A 395 20.16 1.56 19.28
C SER A 395 21.47 1.04 19.87
N TYR A 396 22.59 1.31 19.21
CA TYR A 396 23.93 0.99 19.71
C TYR A 396 24.74 2.24 20.00
N ALA A 397 25.49 2.20 21.09
CA ALA A 397 26.58 3.13 21.30
C ALA A 397 27.79 2.78 20.41
N SER A 398 28.77 3.68 20.34
CA SER A 398 29.98 3.49 19.55
C SER A 398 30.87 2.32 20.02
N ASP A 399 30.67 1.85 21.26
CA ASP A 399 31.36 0.69 21.83
C ASP A 399 30.57 -0.63 21.66
N GLY A 400 29.44 -0.58 20.94
CA GLY A 400 28.57 -1.73 20.71
C GLY A 400 27.55 -1.99 21.81
N SER A 401 27.58 -1.23 22.92
CA SER A 401 26.61 -1.40 24.00
C SER A 401 25.19 -1.00 23.55
N VAL A 402 24.19 -1.70 24.08
CA VAL A 402 22.78 -1.45 23.80
C VAL A 402 22.35 -0.14 24.46
N ARG A 403 21.73 0.75 23.68
CA ARG A 403 21.15 2.00 24.17
C ARG A 403 19.65 2.03 23.86
N ILE A 404 18.85 2.21 24.90
CA ILE A 404 17.41 2.34 24.78
C ILE A 404 17.01 3.80 25.00
N THR A 405 16.22 4.33 24.08
CA THR A 405 15.68 5.70 24.18
C THR A 405 14.16 5.61 24.24
N THR A 406 13.59 5.91 25.41
CA THR A 406 12.14 6.06 25.62
C THR A 406 11.64 7.37 25.03
N PHE A 407 10.39 7.36 24.57
CA PHE A 407 9.67 8.58 24.27
C PHE A 407 8.34 8.63 25.02
N GLU A 408 8.19 9.62 25.90
CA GLU A 408 6.95 9.83 26.63
C GLU A 408 5.81 10.25 25.68
N PRO A 409 4.66 9.57 25.71
CA PRO A 409 3.55 9.89 24.81
C PRO A 409 2.96 11.29 25.10
N ARG A 410 2.84 12.12 24.05
CA ARG A 410 2.23 13.45 24.14
C ARG A 410 0.71 13.35 24.34
N ILE A 411 0.08 14.39 24.88
CA ILE A 411 -1.37 14.40 25.16
C ILE A 411 -2.21 14.00 23.93
N ALA A 412 -1.89 14.51 22.74
CA ALA A 412 -2.62 14.21 21.50
C ALA A 412 -2.40 12.77 20.96
N GLN A 413 -1.45 12.04 21.52
CA GLN A 413 -1.07 10.67 21.12
C GLN A 413 -1.64 9.61 22.06
N ARG A 414 -2.27 10.04 23.16
CA ARG A 414 -2.93 9.16 24.12
C ARG A 414 -4.29 8.74 23.57
N ARG A 415 -4.32 7.60 22.88
CA ARG A 415 -5.52 7.03 22.23
C ARG A 415 -6.12 5.84 22.97
N GLY A 416 -5.64 5.60 24.20
CA GLY A 416 -6.00 4.46 25.03
C GLY A 416 -4.88 3.46 25.16
N ASP A 417 -4.95 2.66 26.22
CA ASP A 417 -3.97 1.65 26.64
C ASP A 417 -3.99 0.37 25.78
N ARG A 418 -4.27 0.50 24.49
CA ARG A 418 -4.30 -0.61 23.50
C ARG A 418 -3.72 -0.18 22.15
N GLN A 419 -3.03 0.95 22.15
CA GLN A 419 -2.49 1.54 20.96
C GLN A 419 -1.24 2.33 21.30
N PHE A 420 -0.12 1.86 20.79
CA PHE A 420 1.09 2.66 20.69
C PHE A 420 0.96 3.69 19.56
N THR A 421 1.36 4.93 19.85
CA THR A 421 1.48 5.99 18.83
C THR A 421 2.89 6.57 18.88
N ALA A 422 3.74 6.16 17.94
CA ALA A 422 5.11 6.64 17.86
C ALA A 422 5.17 8.17 17.71
N PRO A 423 5.87 8.90 18.60
CA PRO A 423 5.98 10.34 18.49
C PRO A 423 6.92 10.76 17.35
N PRO A 424 6.71 11.93 16.72
CA PRO A 424 7.60 12.42 15.67
C PRO A 424 9.08 12.46 16.07
N ASP A 425 9.38 12.81 17.32
CA ASP A 425 10.75 12.87 17.83
C ASP A 425 11.43 11.48 17.84
N MET A 426 10.66 10.42 18.08
CA MET A 426 11.16 9.04 17.99
C MET A 426 11.57 8.71 16.57
N ILE A 427 10.75 9.09 15.58
CA ILE A 427 11.06 8.86 14.17
C ILE A 427 12.36 9.59 13.77
N LEU A 428 12.53 10.84 14.22
CA LEU A 428 13.69 11.66 13.87
C LEU A 428 15.02 11.12 14.40
N VAL A 429 15.04 10.39 15.52
CA VAL A 429 16.28 9.80 16.05
C VAL A 429 16.47 8.33 15.66
N SER A 430 15.51 7.76 14.92
CA SER A 430 15.48 6.32 14.63
C SER A 430 16.30 5.91 13.42
N ASP A 431 16.93 6.85 12.72
CA ASP A 431 17.51 6.60 11.41
C ASP A 431 18.67 5.58 11.45
N ALA A 432 19.36 5.47 12.58
CA ALA A 432 20.39 4.47 12.85
C ALA A 432 19.96 3.41 13.89
N ALA A 433 18.67 3.36 14.25
CA ALA A 433 18.16 2.40 15.22
C ALA A 433 17.74 1.09 14.51
N PRO A 434 18.26 -0.09 14.91
CA PRO A 434 17.84 -1.37 14.38
C PRO A 434 16.38 -1.72 14.68
N PHE A 435 15.85 -1.33 15.84
CA PHE A 435 14.53 -1.75 16.28
C PHE A 435 13.73 -0.58 16.89
N HIS A 436 12.48 -0.50 16.48
CA HIS A 436 11.44 0.18 17.24
C HIS A 436 10.84 -0.83 18.21
N TYR A 437 10.32 -0.39 19.35
CA TYR A 437 9.56 -1.27 20.21
C TYR A 437 8.43 -0.55 20.94
N HIS A 438 7.45 -1.33 21.36
CA HIS A 438 6.41 -0.92 22.29
C HIS A 438 6.04 -2.05 23.25
N LEU A 439 5.15 -1.74 24.18
CA LEU A 439 4.83 -2.59 25.32
C LEU A 439 3.34 -2.92 25.33
N HIS A 440 3.01 -4.19 25.54
CA HIS A 440 1.69 -4.64 25.94
C HIS A 440 1.74 -4.95 27.44
N ALA A 441 1.70 -3.87 28.26
CA ALA A 441 1.91 -3.95 29.70
C ALA A 441 0.63 -3.87 30.55
N GLN A 442 -0.55 -3.91 29.94
CA GLN A 442 -1.85 -3.64 30.57
C GLN A 442 -2.10 -4.54 31.81
N GLU A 443 -1.72 -5.80 31.71
CA GLU A 443 -1.84 -6.79 32.78
C GLU A 443 -0.61 -7.70 32.82
N TYR A 444 -0.25 -8.22 34.00
CA TYR A 444 0.88 -9.16 34.09
C TYR A 444 0.63 -10.51 33.38
N ARG A 445 -0.63 -10.88 33.12
CA ARG A 445 -1.01 -12.16 32.51
C ARG A 445 -1.74 -11.91 31.20
N TYR A 446 -1.03 -11.31 30.26
CA TYR A 446 -1.57 -10.86 28.98
C TYR A 446 -1.17 -11.76 27.80
N ALA A 447 -0.70 -12.98 28.08
CA ALA A 447 -0.23 -13.96 27.10
C ALA A 447 -1.25 -14.28 25.98
N GLU A 448 -2.55 -14.13 26.23
CA GLU A 448 -3.55 -14.36 25.17
C GLU A 448 -3.50 -13.32 24.04
N TYR A 449 -2.84 -12.18 24.26
CA TYR A 449 -2.58 -11.08 23.32
C TYR A 449 -1.08 -10.86 23.04
N ALA A 450 -0.22 -11.85 23.33
CA ALA A 450 1.18 -11.81 22.88
C ALA A 450 1.22 -11.72 21.35
N GLY A 451 2.11 -10.90 20.80
CA GLY A 451 2.15 -10.57 19.37
C GLY A 451 1.55 -9.21 18.98
N PRO A 452 1.93 -8.70 17.79
CA PRO A 452 1.45 -7.42 17.27
C PRO A 452 -0.05 -7.45 16.96
N SER A 453 -0.69 -6.29 17.11
CA SER A 453 -2.02 -6.01 16.58
C SER A 453 -1.98 -5.66 15.08
N HIS A 454 -3.15 -5.63 14.44
CA HIS A 454 -3.26 -5.17 13.05
C HIS A 454 -2.75 -3.73 12.86
N GLN A 455 -2.91 -2.86 13.87
CA GLN A 455 -2.42 -1.49 13.80
C GLN A 455 -0.89 -1.43 13.86
N ASP A 456 -0.26 -2.36 14.59
CA ASP A 456 1.20 -2.47 14.68
C ASP A 456 1.79 -2.95 13.35
N GLU A 457 1.13 -3.91 12.69
CA GLU A 457 1.53 -4.35 11.35
C GLU A 457 1.44 -3.20 10.32
N LEU A 458 0.38 -2.39 10.39
CA LEU A 458 0.23 -1.21 9.54
C LEU A 458 1.33 -0.18 9.82
N TYR A 459 1.66 0.06 11.09
CA TYR A 459 2.76 0.93 11.48
C TYR A 459 4.10 0.45 10.92
N ALA A 460 4.41 -0.85 11.09
CA ALA A 460 5.63 -1.44 10.57
C ALA A 460 5.69 -1.28 9.04
N ALA A 461 4.60 -1.55 8.33
CA ALA A 461 4.52 -1.39 6.87
C ALA A 461 4.69 0.07 6.42
N GLU A 462 4.11 1.04 7.13
CA GLU A 462 4.18 2.46 6.78
C GLU A 462 5.57 3.06 7.05
N GLN A 463 6.13 2.79 8.23
CA GLN A 463 7.45 3.31 8.65
C GLN A 463 8.62 2.46 8.14
N ALA A 464 8.33 1.28 7.61
CA ALA A 464 9.27 0.28 7.14
C ALA A 464 10.35 -0.10 8.16
N ARG A 465 9.96 -0.29 9.43
CA ARG A 465 10.86 -0.58 10.55
C ARG A 465 10.81 -2.04 10.95
N CYS A 466 11.93 -2.55 11.46
CA CYS A 466 11.93 -3.75 12.30
C CYS A 466 11.39 -3.35 13.67
N CYS A 467 10.42 -4.10 14.18
CA CYS A 467 9.76 -3.79 15.43
C CYS A 467 9.78 -4.98 16.40
N LEU A 468 9.74 -4.67 17.69
CA LEU A 468 9.59 -5.63 18.77
C LEU A 468 8.39 -5.23 19.63
N VAL A 469 7.58 -6.20 20.03
CA VAL A 469 6.56 -5.98 21.06
C VAL A 469 6.87 -6.86 22.25
N PHE A 470 6.83 -6.28 23.45
CA PHE A 470 7.04 -7.00 24.70
C PHE A 470 5.71 -7.12 25.44
N THR A 471 5.28 -8.35 25.70
CA THR A 471 3.99 -8.62 26.34
C THR A 471 4.20 -9.26 27.69
N PHE A 472 3.61 -8.71 28.75
CA PHE A 472 3.65 -9.37 30.05
C PHE A 472 2.91 -10.71 30.02
N VAL A 473 3.62 -11.80 30.35
CA VAL A 473 3.03 -13.15 30.53
C VAL A 473 3.02 -13.58 31.99
N SER A 474 3.92 -13.01 32.78
CA SER A 474 3.84 -12.98 34.25
C SER A 474 4.50 -11.71 34.78
N ARG A 475 4.55 -11.53 36.10
CA ARG A 475 5.28 -10.41 36.72
C ARG A 475 6.80 -10.44 36.44
N ASP A 476 7.33 -11.63 36.24
CA ASP A 476 8.78 -11.89 36.13
C ASP A 476 9.18 -12.33 34.72
N ALA A 477 8.23 -12.33 33.78
CA ALA A 477 8.43 -12.82 32.42
C ALA A 477 7.63 -12.03 31.40
N MET A 478 8.25 -11.73 30.26
CA MET A 478 7.60 -11.16 29.09
C MET A 478 7.87 -12.03 27.87
N ASP A 479 6.85 -12.20 27.04
CA ASP A 479 7.01 -12.71 25.69
C ASP A 479 7.45 -11.59 24.76
N VAL A 480 8.22 -11.93 23.72
CA VAL A 480 8.77 -10.96 22.79
C VAL A 480 8.52 -11.41 21.36
N ASP A 481 7.82 -10.59 20.59
CA ASP A 481 7.57 -10.86 19.17
C ASP A 481 8.32 -9.86 18.30
N TYR A 482 9.00 -10.38 17.30
CA TYR A 482 9.53 -9.59 16.20
C TYR A 482 8.49 -9.45 15.10
N TYR A 483 8.34 -8.25 14.56
CA TYR A 483 7.51 -8.03 13.38
C TYR A 483 8.09 -6.96 12.46
N GLN A 484 7.79 -7.07 11.17
CA GLN A 484 8.32 -6.18 10.14
C GLN A 484 7.32 -5.99 8.97
N PRO A 485 7.60 -5.12 7.99
CA PRO A 485 6.79 -5.02 6.77
C PRO A 485 6.58 -6.37 6.09
N GLY A 486 5.39 -6.56 5.50
CA GLY A 486 5.03 -7.81 4.81
C GLY A 486 4.36 -8.86 5.70
N ARG A 487 3.95 -8.50 6.93
CA ARG A 487 3.26 -9.39 7.89
C ARG A 487 4.10 -10.61 8.31
N VAL A 488 5.42 -10.43 8.36
CA VAL A 488 6.33 -11.39 8.97
C VAL A 488 6.35 -11.10 10.47
N THR A 489 5.88 -12.07 11.26
CA THR A 489 5.83 -12.01 12.73
C THR A 489 6.43 -13.28 13.30
N ILE A 490 7.43 -13.15 14.17
CA ILE A 490 8.15 -14.27 14.78
C ILE A 490 8.12 -14.13 16.30
N ASP A 491 7.57 -15.13 16.98
CA ASP A 491 7.66 -15.27 18.43
C ASP A 491 9.13 -15.62 18.80
N LEU A 492 9.82 -14.66 19.43
CA LEU A 492 11.22 -14.80 19.87
C LEU A 492 11.33 -15.44 21.27
N GLY A 493 10.20 -15.74 21.91
CA GLY A 493 10.04 -16.36 23.20
C GLY A 493 10.24 -15.44 24.40
N GLU A 494 10.21 -16.08 25.56
CA GLU A 494 10.19 -15.43 26.87
C GLU A 494 11.55 -14.88 27.31
N ILE A 495 11.56 -13.63 27.76
CA ILE A 495 12.64 -13.03 28.56
C ILE A 495 12.23 -12.95 30.04
N ARG A 496 13.23 -13.02 30.93
CA ARG A 496 13.01 -13.00 32.39
C ARG A 496 13.61 -11.77 33.03
N ARG A 497 12.93 -11.26 34.05
CA ARG A 497 13.43 -10.16 34.87
C ARG A 497 14.80 -10.56 35.46
N PRO A 498 15.85 -9.71 35.36
CA PRO A 498 17.20 -10.09 35.78
C PRO A 498 17.33 -10.54 37.24
N GLU A 499 16.52 -9.99 38.14
CA GLU A 499 16.51 -10.36 39.57
C GLU A 499 15.86 -11.72 39.85
N SER A 500 15.24 -12.33 38.83
CA SER A 500 14.46 -13.58 38.92
C SER A 500 15.16 -14.78 38.29
N GLN A 501 16.38 -14.60 37.75
CA GLN A 501 17.18 -15.64 37.10
C GLN A 501 18.12 -16.36 38.05
#